data_AF-A0A1P6C813-F1
#
_entry.id   AF-A0A1P6C813-F1
#
_cell.length_a   1.000
_cell.length_b   1.000
_cell.length_c   1.000
_cell.angle_alpha   90.00
_cell.angle_beta   90.00
_cell.angle_gamma   90.00
#
_symmetry.space_group_name_H-M   'P 1'
#
loop_
_entity.id
_entity.type
_entity.pdbx_description
1 polymer ?
#
loop_
_entity_poly.entity_id
_entity_poly.type
_entity_poly.pdbx_seq_one_letter_code
_entity_poly.pdbx_strand_id
1 'polypeptide(L)'
;MKLASRCRVHFGVLPLFLGTVVDYYALYNQKACLSISSRAATYLFSSFPFTGLCFCVFFFALYSNFEKATGTHCRIRNVLPSISVATGDFYLGHLIWRILIFIHLIPRVVAAFAYAQLFRIPLESVVQSTFCYLTCFFNILELFCLVMVSAISSRDNHFRHVIAFSIFQVEEDVLQVVSIISHYLWSFVLPS
;
A
#
# COMPACT_ATOMS: atom_id res chain seq x y z
N MET A 1 16.42 15.06 -38.38
CA MET A 1 15.25 14.39 -37.76
C MET A 1 15.52 14.34 -36.25
N LYS A 2 15.19 15.32 -35.39
CA LYS A 2 13.89 15.94 -34.98
C LYS A 2 12.88 14.96 -34.37
N LEU A 3 13.23 14.30 -33.25
CA LEU A 3 12.24 13.79 -32.28
C LEU A 3 12.74 13.85 -30.81
N ALA A 4 13.64 14.78 -30.49
CA ALA A 4 14.16 15.00 -29.14
C ALA A 4 13.45 16.16 -28.38
N SER A 5 12.16 16.39 -28.65
CA SER A 5 11.41 17.43 -27.97
C SER A 5 10.40 16.85 -26.98
N ARG A 6 10.85 16.79 -25.72
CA ARG A 6 10.08 17.31 -24.59
C ARG A 6 8.90 16.45 -24.07
N CYS A 7 9.10 15.14 -23.87
CA CYS A 7 8.30 14.40 -22.90
C CYS A 7 8.67 14.82 -21.48
N ARG A 8 8.14 15.97 -21.04
CA ARG A 8 8.16 16.37 -19.63
C ARG A 8 7.11 15.50 -18.93
N VAL A 9 7.54 14.38 -18.36
CA VAL A 9 6.68 13.55 -17.50
C VAL A 9 6.30 14.42 -16.30
N HIS A 10 5.16 15.09 -16.37
CA HIS A 10 4.57 15.70 -15.20
C HIS A 10 4.14 14.53 -14.32
N PHE A 11 4.94 14.25 -13.28
CA PHE A 11 4.71 13.26 -12.23
C PHE A 11 3.37 13.40 -11.49
N GLY A 12 2.47 14.28 -11.95
CA GLY A 12 1.22 14.67 -11.31
C GLY A 12 -0.05 14.00 -11.85
N VAL A 13 -0.01 13.29 -12.98
CA VAL A 13 -1.21 12.58 -13.50
C VAL A 13 -0.78 11.15 -13.80
N LEU A 14 -1.28 10.19 -13.02
CA LEU A 14 -1.13 8.77 -13.31
C LEU A 14 -2.36 8.35 -14.09
N PRO A 15 -2.33 8.32 -15.44
CA PRO A 15 -3.48 7.83 -16.16
C PRO A 15 -3.56 6.31 -15.96
N LEU A 16 -4.56 5.87 -15.20
CA LEU A 16 -4.87 4.46 -15.07
C LEU A 16 -5.43 3.96 -16.41
N PHE A 17 -4.60 3.29 -17.20
CA PHE A 17 -5.01 2.74 -18.48
C PHE A 17 -4.94 1.21 -18.41
N LEU A 18 -6.09 0.56 -18.15
CA LEU A 18 -6.25 -0.88 -18.34
C LEU A 18 -6.62 -1.13 -19.81
N GLY A 19 -5.65 -1.58 -20.63
CA GLY A 19 -5.86 -1.86 -22.05
C GLY A 19 -4.67 -2.58 -22.69
N THR A 20 -4.87 -3.12 -23.90
CA THR A 20 -3.80 -3.76 -24.67
C THR A 20 -2.91 -2.70 -25.34
N VAL A 21 -1.71 -3.08 -25.80
CA VAL A 21 -0.73 -2.14 -26.40
C VAL A 21 -1.31 -1.37 -27.61
N VAL A 22 -2.29 -1.97 -28.30
CA VAL A 22 -2.99 -1.37 -29.44
C VAL A 22 -3.88 -0.20 -28.99
N ASP A 23 -4.39 -0.24 -27.77
CA ASP A 23 -5.25 0.79 -27.19
C ASP A 23 -4.44 2.02 -26.71
N TYR A 24 -3.11 1.91 -26.60
CA TYR A 24 -2.24 2.95 -26.05
C TYR A 24 -2.37 4.30 -26.78
N TYR A 25 -2.39 4.29 -28.12
CA TYR A 25 -2.53 5.50 -28.93
C TYR A 25 -3.95 6.08 -28.92
N ALA A 26 -4.96 5.22 -28.88
CA ALA A 26 -6.36 5.64 -28.85
C ALA A 26 -6.73 6.28 -27.51
N LEU A 27 -6.18 5.75 -26.41
CA LEU A 27 -6.49 6.17 -25.05
C LEU A 27 -5.68 7.41 -24.60
N TYR A 28 -4.46 7.60 -25.12
CA TYR A 28 -3.64 8.79 -24.86
C TYR A 28 -4.33 10.11 -25.25
N ASN A 29 -5.22 10.06 -26.26
CA ASN A 29 -5.94 11.24 -26.73
C ASN A 29 -7.26 11.49 -25.98
N GLN A 30 -7.66 10.60 -25.07
CA GLN A 30 -8.88 10.75 -24.29
C GLN A 30 -8.56 11.50 -22.98
N LYS A 31 -9.08 12.72 -22.84
CA LYS A 31 -8.95 13.52 -21.62
C LYS A 31 -9.43 12.70 -20.42
N ALA A 32 -8.54 12.38 -19.49
CA ALA A 32 -8.92 11.76 -18.22
C ALA A 32 -9.96 12.64 -17.52
N CYS A 33 -11.15 12.10 -17.27
CA CYS A 33 -12.26 12.82 -16.64
C CYS A 33 -11.94 13.27 -15.21
N LEU A 34 -10.93 12.66 -14.58
CA LEU A 34 -10.56 12.91 -13.19
C LEU A 34 -9.03 12.95 -13.06
N SER A 35 -8.47 14.15 -13.17
CA SER A 35 -7.03 14.40 -12.99
C SER A 35 -6.77 14.82 -11.55
N ILE A 36 -6.53 13.85 -10.67
CA ILE A 36 -6.05 14.14 -9.30
C ILE A 36 -4.52 14.13 -9.33
N SER A 37 -3.92 15.12 -8.68
CA SER A 37 -2.47 15.14 -8.43
C SER A 37 -2.05 13.86 -7.71
N SER A 38 -1.18 13.06 -8.32
CA SER A 38 -0.67 11.81 -7.74
C SER A 38 -0.22 11.97 -6.28
N ARG A 39 0.53 13.05 -5.99
CA ARG A 39 1.02 13.38 -4.66
C ARG A 39 -0.12 13.61 -3.67
N ALA A 40 -1.11 14.42 -4.06
CA ALA A 40 -2.26 14.72 -3.21
C ALA A 40 -3.09 13.46 -2.94
N ALA A 41 -3.33 12.64 -3.96
CA ALA A 41 -3.99 11.35 -3.79
C ALA A 41 -3.21 10.47 -2.80
N THR A 42 -1.89 10.31 -2.97
CA THR A 42 -1.07 9.50 -2.08
C THR A 42 -1.15 10.00 -0.64
N TYR A 43 -1.01 11.30 -0.38
CA TYR A 43 -1.12 11.85 0.97
C TYR A 43 -2.50 11.61 1.57
N LEU A 44 -3.58 11.87 0.82
CA LEU A 44 -4.95 11.65 1.28
C LEU A 44 -5.21 10.17 1.61
N PHE A 45 -4.89 9.27 0.68
CA PHE A 45 -5.11 7.84 0.88
C PHE A 45 -4.22 7.24 1.96
N SER A 46 -2.99 7.72 2.14
CA SER A 46 -2.10 7.30 3.23
C SER A 46 -2.57 7.79 4.60
N SER A 47 -3.30 8.91 4.65
CA SER A 47 -3.84 9.45 5.89
C SER A 47 -5.00 8.61 6.46
N PHE A 48 -5.72 7.88 5.60
CA PHE A 48 -6.85 7.03 6.02
C PHE A 48 -6.47 5.92 7.00
N PRO A 49 -5.52 5.00 6.69
CA PRO A 49 -5.12 3.97 7.64
C PRO A 49 -4.52 4.57 8.92
N PHE A 50 -3.77 5.66 8.83
CA PHE A 50 -3.22 6.33 10.00
C PHE A 50 -4.32 6.88 10.92
N THR A 51 -5.28 7.61 10.36
CA THR A 51 -6.42 8.15 11.10
C THR A 51 -7.28 7.03 11.69
N GLY A 52 -7.50 5.96 10.91
CA GLY A 52 -8.19 4.76 11.36
C GLY A 52 -7.51 4.09 12.53
N LEU A 53 -6.17 3.94 12.48
CA LEU A 53 -5.35 3.37 13.55
C LEU A 53 -5.50 4.21 14.82
N CYS A 54 -5.31 5.52 14.71
CA CYS A 54 -5.45 6.45 15.84
C CYS A 54 -6.86 6.36 16.45
N PHE A 55 -7.90 6.33 15.62
CA PHE A 55 -9.27 6.20 16.12
C PHE A 55 -9.51 4.85 16.81
N CYS A 56 -9.01 3.76 16.25
CA CYS A 56 -9.07 2.43 16.88
C CYS A 56 -8.35 2.39 18.23
N VAL A 57 -7.14 2.95 18.33
CA VAL A 57 -6.33 2.94 19.55
C VAL A 57 -6.90 3.90 20.60
N PHE A 58 -7.10 5.18 20.27
CA PHE A 58 -7.49 6.19 21.24
C PHE A 58 -8.97 6.15 21.60
N PHE A 59 -9.85 6.04 20.61
CA PHE A 59 -11.30 6.12 20.83
C PHE A 59 -11.89 4.77 21.21
N PHE A 60 -11.57 3.70 20.46
CA PHE A 60 -12.15 2.39 20.77
C PHE A 60 -11.39 1.64 21.86
N ALA A 61 -10.06 1.58 21.80
CA ALA A 61 -9.31 0.76 22.75
C ALA A 61 -9.11 1.44 24.10
N LEU A 62 -8.61 2.68 24.12
CA LEU A 62 -8.33 3.39 25.37
C LEU A 62 -9.59 3.99 26.03
N TYR A 63 -10.49 4.61 25.27
CA TYR A 63 -11.68 5.26 25.85
C TYR A 63 -12.83 4.29 26.14
N SER A 64 -13.11 3.31 25.27
CA SER A 64 -14.25 2.41 25.50
C SER A 64 -13.99 1.40 26.62
N ASN A 65 -12.85 0.69 26.59
CA ASN A 65 -12.54 -0.34 27.57
C ASN A 65 -11.03 -0.56 27.73
N PHE A 66 -10.37 0.30 28.50
CA PHE A 66 -8.94 0.19 28.80
C PHE A 66 -8.58 -1.22 29.29
N GLU A 67 -9.35 -1.80 30.22
CA GLU A 67 -9.07 -3.13 30.77
C GLU A 67 -9.11 -4.25 29.72
N LYS A 68 -10.05 -4.18 28.78
CA LYS A 68 -10.15 -5.16 27.69
C LYS A 68 -9.03 -4.97 26.66
N ALA A 69 -8.64 -3.72 26.42
CA ALA A 69 -7.59 -3.35 25.48
C ALA A 69 -6.19 -3.70 25.99
N THR A 70 -5.93 -3.51 27.29
CA THR A 70 -4.63 -3.75 27.92
C THR A 70 -4.54 -5.09 28.64
N GLY A 71 -5.62 -5.86 28.64
CA GLY A 71 -5.71 -7.17 29.27
C GLY A 71 -4.77 -8.15 28.62
N THR A 72 -3.62 -8.41 29.25
CA THR A 72 -2.73 -9.49 28.85
C THR A 72 -3.08 -10.76 29.60
N HIS A 73 -2.80 -11.91 28.99
CA HIS A 73 -2.90 -13.22 29.66
C HIS A 73 -2.11 -13.25 30.99
N CYS A 74 -1.02 -12.50 31.08
CA CYS A 74 -0.18 -12.39 32.28
C CYS A 74 -0.71 -11.41 33.34
N ARG A 75 -1.86 -10.75 33.10
CA ARG A 75 -2.44 -9.68 33.95
C ARG A 75 -1.47 -8.53 34.25
N ILE A 76 -0.45 -8.35 33.42
CA ILE A 76 0.46 -7.21 33.49
C ILE A 76 -0.23 -6.06 32.77
N ARG A 77 -0.32 -4.91 33.45
CA ARG A 77 -0.90 -3.70 32.89
C ARG A 77 0.03 -3.17 31.79
N ASN A 78 -0.37 -3.35 30.54
CA ASN A 78 0.26 -2.64 29.43
C ASN A 78 -0.31 -1.23 29.33
N VAL A 79 0.53 -0.25 29.03
CA VAL A 79 0.08 1.14 28.83
C VAL A 79 -0.66 1.29 27.51
N LEU A 80 -0.28 0.48 26.51
CA LEU A 80 -0.84 0.52 25.17
C LEU A 80 -1.38 -0.86 24.75
N PRO A 81 -2.56 -0.92 24.13
CA PRO A 81 -3.04 -2.14 23.49
C PRO A 81 -2.14 -2.50 22.31
N SER A 82 -2.00 -3.79 22.02
CA SER A 82 -1.37 -4.18 20.75
C SER A 82 -2.24 -3.69 19.59
N ILE A 83 -1.61 -3.28 18.48
CA ILE A 83 -2.32 -2.75 17.32
C ILE A 83 -3.39 -3.74 16.83
N SER A 84 -3.05 -5.03 16.77
CA SER A 84 -3.97 -6.10 16.39
C SER A 84 -5.19 -6.20 17.32
N VAL A 85 -5.01 -6.03 18.64
CA VAL A 85 -6.16 -6.00 19.58
C VAL A 85 -6.96 -4.72 19.35
N ALA A 86 -6.32 -3.56 19.22
CA ALA A 86 -7.01 -2.30 19.00
C ALA A 86 -7.86 -2.30 17.71
N THR A 87 -7.37 -2.90 16.63
CA THR A 87 -8.09 -2.97 15.35
C THR A 87 -9.03 -4.18 15.23
N GLY A 88 -8.80 -5.26 15.98
CA GLY A 88 -9.55 -6.52 15.84
C GLY A 88 -10.62 -6.77 16.90
N ASP A 89 -10.46 -6.29 18.14
CA ASP A 89 -11.29 -6.74 19.26
C ASP A 89 -12.57 -5.93 19.47
N PHE A 90 -12.63 -4.72 18.91
CA PHE A 90 -13.76 -3.80 19.01
C PHE A 90 -14.56 -3.80 17.72
N TYR A 91 -15.83 -4.23 17.76
CA TYR A 91 -16.65 -4.42 16.54
C TYR A 91 -16.71 -3.18 15.63
N LEU A 92 -17.01 -2.00 16.20
CA LEU A 92 -17.08 -0.74 15.44
C LEU A 92 -15.69 -0.29 14.94
N GLY A 93 -14.66 -0.40 15.77
CA GLY A 93 -13.27 -0.10 15.38
C GLY A 93 -12.79 -1.00 14.24
N HIS A 94 -13.06 -2.29 14.34
CA HIS A 94 -12.76 -3.29 13.32
C HIS A 94 -13.47 -3.02 12.00
N LEU A 95 -14.75 -2.64 12.03
CA LEU A 95 -15.50 -2.28 10.84
C LEU A 95 -14.90 -1.04 10.15
N ILE A 96 -14.62 0.02 10.91
CA ILE A 96 -14.01 1.26 10.41
C ILE A 96 -12.61 0.97 9.84
N TRP A 97 -11.80 0.22 10.57
CA TRP A 97 -10.47 -0.21 10.14
C TRP A 97 -10.53 -0.94 8.79
N ARG A 98 -11.41 -1.94 8.66
CA ARG A 98 -11.58 -2.70 7.41
C ARG A 98 -11.95 -1.80 6.25
N ILE A 99 -12.94 -0.91 6.42
CA ILE A 99 -13.37 0.01 5.36
C ILE A 99 -12.19 0.90 4.92
N LEU A 100 -11.44 1.47 5.86
CA LEU A 100 -10.31 2.33 5.55
C LEU A 100 -9.17 1.57 4.84
N ILE A 101 -8.87 0.34 5.26
CA ILE A 101 -7.90 -0.53 4.58
C ILE A 101 -8.36 -0.89 3.17
N PHE A 102 -9.64 -1.23 2.96
CA PHE A 102 -10.15 -1.53 1.62
C PHE A 102 -10.13 -0.31 0.69
N ILE A 103 -10.43 0.89 1.20
CA ILE A 103 -10.33 2.14 0.44
C ILE A 103 -8.86 2.43 0.09
N HIS A 104 -7.94 2.18 1.02
CA HIS A 104 -6.50 2.36 0.80
C HIS A 104 -5.90 1.30 -0.15
N LEU A 105 -6.46 0.09 -0.19
CA LEU A 105 -5.99 -1.00 -1.03
C LEU A 105 -6.09 -0.67 -2.52
N ILE A 106 -7.22 -0.11 -2.96
CA ILE A 106 -7.50 0.22 -4.36
C ILE A 106 -6.39 1.09 -4.99
N PRO A 107 -6.03 2.27 -4.44
CA PRO A 107 -5.00 3.12 -5.01
C PRO A 107 -3.62 2.47 -4.97
N ARG A 108 -3.32 1.61 -3.99
CA ARG A 108 -2.03 0.88 -3.93
C ARG A 108 -1.92 -0.18 -5.03
N VAL A 109 -2.97 -0.96 -5.26
CA VAL A 109 -3.02 -1.94 -6.36
C VAL A 109 -2.89 -1.21 -7.70
N VAL A 110 -3.66 -0.13 -7.88
CA VAL A 110 -3.58 0.77 -9.04
C VAL A 110 -2.15 1.27 -9.27
N ALA A 111 -1.49 1.78 -8.23
CA ALA A 111 -0.13 2.28 -8.31
C ALA A 111 0.84 1.17 -8.72
N ALA A 112 0.72 -0.03 -8.11
CA ALA A 112 1.56 -1.19 -8.45
C ALA A 112 1.47 -1.55 -9.94
N PHE A 113 0.24 -1.60 -10.48
CA PHE A 113 0.01 -1.88 -11.89
C PHE A 113 0.55 -0.78 -12.80
N ALA A 114 0.36 0.49 -12.43
CA ALA A 114 0.86 1.60 -13.22
C ALA A 114 2.40 1.65 -13.25
N TYR A 115 3.05 1.37 -12.11
CA TYR A 115 4.49 1.15 -12.08
C TYR A 115 4.87 0.01 -13.02
N ALA A 116 4.27 -1.18 -12.89
CA ALA A 116 4.56 -2.32 -13.76
C ALA A 116 4.36 -2.04 -15.26
N GLN A 117 3.42 -1.15 -15.65
CA GLN A 117 3.26 -0.72 -17.05
C GLN A 117 4.37 0.23 -17.50
N LEU A 118 4.84 1.14 -16.63
CA LEU A 118 5.91 2.08 -16.96
C LEU A 118 7.21 1.35 -17.35
N PHE A 119 7.51 0.25 -16.65
CA PHE A 119 8.69 -0.58 -16.88
C PHE A 119 8.60 -1.49 -18.12
N ARG A 120 7.45 -1.52 -18.84
CA ARG A 120 7.35 -2.18 -20.15
C ARG A 120 8.00 -1.37 -21.28
N ILE A 121 8.36 -0.12 -21.01
CA ILE A 121 9.09 0.71 -21.96
C ILE A 121 10.53 0.15 -22.06
N PRO A 122 11.07 -0.09 -23.26
CA PRO A 122 12.36 -0.75 -23.49
C PRO A 122 13.60 0.09 -23.09
N LEU A 123 13.46 1.04 -22.16
CA LEU A 123 14.53 1.93 -21.72
C LEU A 123 15.39 1.34 -20.60
N GLU A 124 15.06 0.16 -20.10
CA GLU A 124 15.60 -0.34 -18.83
C GLU A 124 16.47 -1.58 -18.95
N SER A 125 17.49 -1.64 -18.08
CA SER A 125 18.34 -2.82 -17.93
C SER A 125 17.54 -4.02 -17.41
N VAL A 126 17.98 -5.24 -17.75
CA VAL A 126 17.37 -6.49 -17.24
C VAL A 126 17.23 -6.47 -15.72
N VAL A 127 18.25 -5.91 -15.04
CA VAL A 127 18.29 -5.74 -13.59
C VAL A 127 17.11 -4.89 -13.10
N GLN A 128 16.92 -3.68 -13.64
CA GLN A 128 15.83 -2.79 -13.22
C GLN A 128 14.45 -3.40 -13.48
N SER A 129 14.28 -4.08 -14.62
CA SER A 129 13.04 -4.81 -14.92
C SER A 129 12.74 -5.90 -13.89
N THR A 130 13.74 -6.70 -13.50
CA THR A 130 13.59 -7.71 -12.43
C THR A 130 13.20 -7.07 -11.11
N PHE A 131 13.88 -6.00 -10.69
CA PHE A 131 13.56 -5.29 -9.44
C PHE A 131 12.15 -4.69 -9.46
N CYS A 132 11.66 -4.18 -10.60
CA CYS A 132 10.28 -3.73 -10.73
C CYS A 132 9.28 -4.88 -10.54
N TYR A 133 9.47 -6.02 -11.22
CA TYR A 133 8.57 -7.16 -11.08
C TYR A 133 8.55 -7.70 -9.64
N LEU A 134 9.71 -7.75 -8.98
CA LEU A 134 9.80 -8.11 -7.57
C LEU A 134 9.06 -7.11 -6.68
N THR A 135 9.25 -5.80 -6.91
CA THR A 135 8.53 -4.74 -6.17
C THR A 135 7.02 -4.88 -6.33
N CYS A 136 6.54 -5.14 -7.55
CA CYS A 136 5.12 -5.35 -7.82
C CYS A 136 4.60 -6.61 -7.11
N PHE A 137 5.33 -7.71 -7.20
CA PHE A 137 4.97 -8.98 -6.55
C PHE A 137 4.86 -8.83 -5.04
N PHE A 138 5.90 -8.28 -4.39
CA PHE A 138 5.93 -8.07 -2.94
C PHE A 138 4.87 -7.07 -2.48
N ASN A 139 4.59 -6.02 -3.26
CA ASN A 139 3.50 -5.09 -2.96
C ASN A 139 2.12 -5.79 -3.01
N ILE A 140 1.84 -6.61 -4.02
CA ILE A 140 0.58 -7.36 -4.08
C ILE A 140 0.49 -8.39 -2.94
N LEU A 141 1.61 -9.04 -2.59
CA LEU A 141 1.68 -10.00 -1.50
C LEU A 141 1.45 -9.34 -0.13
N GLU A 142 2.11 -8.21 0.13
CA GLU A 142 1.93 -7.37 1.31
C GLU A 142 0.48 -6.93 1.47
N LEU A 143 -0.14 -6.43 0.40
CA LEU A 143 -1.54 -6.05 0.36
C LEU A 143 -2.49 -7.23 0.64
N PHE A 144 -2.19 -8.41 0.10
CA PHE A 144 -2.97 -9.62 0.37
C PHE A 144 -2.88 -10.02 1.85
N CYS A 145 -1.68 -9.99 2.43
CA CYS A 145 -1.47 -10.27 3.85
C CYS A 145 -2.15 -9.23 4.76
N LEU A 146 -2.15 -7.95 4.36
CA LEU A 146 -2.86 -6.87 5.06
C LEU A 146 -4.39 -7.07 5.07
N VAL A 147 -4.95 -7.54 3.94
CA VAL A 147 -6.36 -7.93 3.88
C VAL A 147 -6.62 -9.14 4.76
N MET A 148 -5.75 -10.15 4.71
CA MET A 148 -5.89 -11.38 5.50
C MET A 148 -5.89 -11.10 7.01
N VAL A 149 -4.96 -10.27 7.50
CA VAL A 149 -4.88 -9.89 8.91
C VAL A 149 -6.07 -9.02 9.35
N SER A 150 -6.66 -8.25 8.43
CA SER A 150 -7.86 -7.44 8.69
C SER A 150 -9.16 -8.27 8.64
N ALA A 151 -9.18 -9.32 7.83
CA ALA A 151 -10.34 -10.21 7.66
C ALA A 151 -10.43 -11.28 8.75
N ILE A 152 -9.31 -11.88 9.14
CA ILE A 152 -9.24 -12.91 10.17
C ILE A 152 -9.03 -12.23 11.52
N SER A 153 -10.06 -12.25 12.38
CA SER A 153 -9.90 -11.79 13.75
C SER A 153 -8.97 -12.73 14.52
N SER A 154 -8.18 -12.17 15.44
CA SER A 154 -7.36 -12.93 16.39
C SER A 154 -8.19 -13.93 17.21
N ARG A 155 -9.48 -13.64 17.41
CA ARG A 155 -10.45 -14.50 18.12
C ARG A 155 -10.89 -15.71 17.31
N ASP A 156 -10.97 -15.59 15.99
CA ASP A 156 -11.47 -16.67 15.13
C ASP A 156 -10.37 -17.72 14.91
N ASN A 157 -9.18 -17.27 14.52
CA ASN A 157 -8.05 -18.14 14.22
C ASN A 157 -6.73 -17.45 14.54
N HIS A 158 -6.33 -17.47 15.81
CA HIS A 158 -5.09 -16.86 16.28
C HIS A 158 -3.87 -17.28 15.45
N PHE A 159 -3.74 -18.58 15.13
CA PHE A 159 -2.61 -19.10 14.36
C PHE A 159 -2.51 -18.47 12.95
N ARG A 160 -3.64 -18.40 12.22
CA ARG A 160 -3.66 -17.78 10.87
C ARG A 160 -3.41 -16.28 10.94
N HIS A 161 -3.96 -15.62 11.95
CA HIS A 161 -3.75 -14.19 12.17
C HIS A 161 -2.28 -13.86 12.42
N VAL A 162 -1.59 -14.62 13.29
CA VAL A 162 -0.16 -14.41 13.59
C VAL A 162 0.71 -14.66 12.36
N ILE A 163 0.43 -15.72 11.58
CA ILE A 163 1.16 -15.98 10.33
C ILE A 163 0.96 -14.84 9.33
N ALA A 164 -0.29 -14.43 9.09
CA ALA A 164 -0.59 -13.34 8.16
C ALA A 164 0.07 -12.01 8.59
N PHE A 165 0.05 -11.70 9.88
CA PHE A 165 0.71 -10.52 10.44
C PHE A 165 2.23 -10.59 10.29
N SER A 166 2.83 -11.76 10.55
CA SER A 166 4.28 -11.96 10.43
C SER A 166 4.75 -11.81 8.98
N ILE A 167 4.03 -12.41 8.02
CA ILE A 167 4.33 -12.26 6.60
C ILE A 167 4.15 -10.80 6.18
N PHE A 168 3.04 -10.15 6.56
CA PHE A 168 2.81 -8.74 6.27
C PHE A 168 3.99 -7.85 6.71
N GLN A 169 4.49 -8.03 7.95
CA GLN A 169 5.61 -7.25 8.47
C GLN A 169 6.89 -7.48 7.66
N VAL A 170 7.23 -8.75 7.38
CA VAL A 170 8.43 -9.09 6.61
C VAL A 170 8.36 -8.54 5.19
N GLU A 171 7.20 -8.65 4.54
CA GLU A 171 7.00 -8.17 3.17
C GLU A 171 7.07 -6.64 3.07
N GLU A 172 6.60 -5.91 4.09
CA GLU A 172 6.74 -4.45 4.15
C GLU A 172 8.21 -4.03 4.25
N ASP A 173 8.98 -4.67 5.13
CA ASP A 173 10.42 -4.43 5.29
C ASP A 173 11.18 -4.77 3.99
N VAL A 174 10.88 -5.92 3.37
CA VAL A 174 11.49 -6.35 2.10
C VAL A 174 11.15 -5.36 0.98
N LEU A 175 9.89 -4.96 0.84
CA LEU A 175 9.46 -4.00 -0.17
C LEU A 175 10.17 -2.65 0.00
N GLN A 176 10.33 -2.18 1.24
CA GLN A 176 11.07 -0.96 1.53
C GLN A 176 12.54 -1.07 1.06
N VAL A 177 13.23 -2.17 1.37
CA VAL A 177 14.60 -2.41 0.93
C VAL A 177 14.70 -2.49 -0.59
N VAL A 178 13.80 -3.23 -1.25
CA VAL A 178 13.76 -3.37 -2.71
C VAL A 178 13.49 -2.02 -3.38
N SER A 179 12.59 -1.21 -2.84
CA SER A 179 12.28 0.13 -3.34
C SER A 179 13.48 1.08 -3.23
N ILE A 180 14.20 1.03 -2.10
CA ILE A 180 15.42 1.80 -1.88
C ILE A 180 16.49 1.39 -2.90
N ILE A 181 16.74 0.09 -3.08
CA ILE A 181 17.70 -0.42 -4.08
C ILE A 181 17.31 0.04 -5.49
N SER A 182 16.03 -0.06 -5.84
CA SER A 182 15.52 0.38 -7.15
C SER A 182 15.75 1.88 -7.38
N HIS A 183 15.53 2.71 -6.35
CA HIS A 183 15.81 4.15 -6.42
C HIS A 183 17.31 4.44 -6.59
N TYR A 184 18.18 3.72 -5.88
CA TYR A 184 19.63 3.83 -6.08
C TYR A 184 20.04 3.41 -7.50
N LEU A 185 19.55 2.27 -8.00
CA LEU A 185 19.81 1.82 -9.38
C LEU A 185 19.37 2.86 -10.42
N TRP A 186 18.22 3.49 -10.22
CA TRP A 186 17.73 4.56 -11.10
C TRP A 186 18.61 5.82 -11.06
N SER A 187 19.10 6.17 -9.87
CA SER A 187 19.96 7.34 -9.66
C SER A 187 21.32 7.20 -10.36
N PHE A 188 21.82 5.98 -10.60
CA PHE A 188 23.04 5.74 -11.39
C PHE A 188 22.82 5.82 -12.90
N VAL A 189 21.59 5.64 -13.38
CA VAL A 189 21.26 5.61 -14.82
C VAL A 189 20.87 6.98 -15.37
N LEU A 190 20.34 7.88 -14.54
CA LEU A 190 20.05 9.25 -14.95
C LEU A 190 21.29 10.14 -14.78
N PRO A 191 21.90 10.69 -15.86
CA PRO A 191 22.81 11.81 -15.71
C PRO A 191 22.02 13.00 -15.16
N SER A 192 22.56 13.62 -14.10
CA SER A 192 22.07 14.85 -13.46
C SER A 192 21.64 15.93 -14.45
#